data_AF-A0A2K2TZ92-F1
#
_entry.id   AF-A0A2K2TZ92-F1
#
_cell.length_a   1.000
_cell.length_b   1.000
_cell.length_c   1.000
_cell.angle_alpha   90.00
_cell.angle_beta   90.00
_cell.angle_gamma   90.00
#
_symmetry.space_group_name_H-M   'P 1'
#
loop_
_entity.id
_entity.type
_entity.pdbx_description
1 polymer ?
#
loop_
_entity_poly.entity_id
_entity_poly.type
_entity_poly.pdbx_seq_one_letter_code
_entity_poly.pdbx_strand_id
1 'polypeptide(L)'
;MSTSTTIYCNNCGAPLDVEMNREFIFCQYCGSKNIIHTEGMKTNINIGDIDVKAKTDFESMISSVFYAIEIKDYKKAEDLSLAAIMSGCNNYLIYIAKAMIDLQKDDNAALFADMAKLRAFEQQDSNNRELSDAISKLMHYRGCNGVTVLHNATFHELMEWVTYCVEHGSDVNLHAGMNNVTPISIMFVPVSKSSSRLDGTPFIRNKAKVKEIRRYLMDHGASDRFRLGY
;
A
#
# COMPACT_ATOMS: atom_id res chain seq x y z
N MET A 1 12.77 32.19 -5.75
CA MET A 1 13.35 32.51 -4.43
C MET A 1 12.19 32.78 -3.48
N SER A 2 11.72 31.78 -2.72
CA SER A 2 10.58 31.96 -1.79
C SER A 2 11.09 32.18 -0.38
N THR A 3 10.83 33.37 0.16
CA THR A 3 11.18 33.80 1.52
C THR A 3 10.44 32.97 2.57
N SER A 4 11.19 32.26 3.43
CA SER A 4 10.65 31.67 4.67
C SER A 4 10.13 32.81 5.55
N THR A 5 8.88 32.72 6.01
CA THR A 5 8.28 33.74 6.87
C THR A 5 8.27 33.20 8.31
N THR A 6 9.29 33.57 9.08
CA THR A 6 9.34 33.30 10.52
C THR A 6 8.25 34.12 11.22
N ILE A 7 7.45 33.48 12.07
CA ILE A 7 6.42 34.16 12.88
C ILE A 7 7.08 34.69 14.15
N TYR A 8 6.84 35.96 14.45
CA TYR A 8 7.36 36.62 15.65
C TYR A 8 6.22 36.95 16.62
N CYS A 9 6.54 36.90 17.91
CA CYS A 9 5.64 37.31 18.97
C CYS A 9 5.28 38.79 18.81
N ASN A 10 3.98 39.10 18.81
CA ASN A 10 3.49 40.48 18.71
C ASN A 10 3.89 41.36 19.90
N ASN A 11 4.28 40.75 21.03
CA ASN A 11 4.66 41.47 22.24
C ASN A 11 6.18 41.65 22.37
N CYS A 12 6.96 40.58 22.23
CA CYS A 12 8.42 40.63 22.47
C CYS A 12 9.28 40.46 21.21
N GLY A 13 8.67 40.21 20.05
CA GLY A 13 9.40 40.02 18.79
C GLY A 13 10.25 38.73 18.74
N ALA A 14 10.14 37.84 19.72
CA ALA A 14 10.84 36.55 19.68
C ALA A 14 10.21 35.61 18.64
N PRO A 15 11.00 34.77 17.94
CA PRO A 15 10.46 33.79 17.03
C PRO A 15 9.59 32.77 17.78
N LEU A 16 8.48 32.37 17.17
CA LEU A 16 7.53 31.41 17.73
C LEU A 16 7.64 30.07 17.00
N ASP A 17 7.64 28.99 17.76
CA ASP A 17 7.60 27.61 17.26
C ASP A 17 6.15 27.12 17.29
N VAL A 18 5.53 26.92 16.13
CA VAL A 18 4.07 26.77 16.01
C VAL A 18 3.70 25.32 15.72
N GLU A 19 2.98 24.67 16.64
CA GLU A 19 2.37 23.36 16.41
C GLU A 19 1.11 23.47 15.51
N MET A 20 0.88 22.45 14.66
CA MET A 20 -0.23 22.44 13.69
C MET A 20 -1.62 22.63 14.34
N ASN A 21 -2.50 23.35 13.63
CA ASN A 21 -3.94 23.48 13.91
C ASN A 21 -4.34 24.10 15.29
N ARG A 22 -3.50 24.96 15.88
CA ARG A 22 -3.90 25.76 17.05
C ARG A 22 -4.36 27.16 16.63
N GLU A 23 -5.49 27.62 17.19
CA GLU A 23 -6.00 28.98 16.97
C GLU A 23 -5.14 30.08 17.65
N PHE A 24 -4.34 29.69 18.65
CA PHE A 24 -3.45 30.58 19.38
C PHE A 24 -2.22 29.83 19.93
N ILE A 25 -1.16 30.60 20.21
CA ILE A 25 0.05 30.11 20.87
C ILE A 25 0.49 31.07 21.98
N PHE A 26 1.01 30.53 23.08
CA PHE A 26 1.67 31.32 24.11
C PHE A 26 3.16 31.44 23.81
N CYS A 27 3.69 32.65 23.86
CA CYS A 27 5.11 32.88 23.66
C CYS A 27 5.92 32.23 24.78
N GLN A 28 6.85 31.34 24.44
CA GLN A 28 7.74 30.68 25.41
C GLN A 28 8.70 31.64 26.14
N TYR A 29 8.91 32.85 25.61
CA TYR A 29 9.82 33.85 26.18
C TYR A 29 9.12 34.87 27.08
N CYS A 30 7.92 35.32 26.72
CA CYS A 30 7.22 36.39 27.45
C CYS A 30 5.82 36.00 27.95
N GLY A 31 5.34 34.79 27.66
CA GLY A 31 4.03 34.30 28.10
C GLY A 31 2.82 34.93 27.42
N SER A 32 3.00 35.85 26.47
CA SER A 32 1.88 36.50 25.79
C SER A 32 1.12 35.54 24.86
N LYS A 33 -0.21 35.68 24.81
CA LYS A 33 -1.08 34.94 23.87
C LYS A 33 -1.04 35.61 22.51
N ASN A 34 -0.70 34.86 21.47
CA ASN A 34 -0.65 35.30 20.08
C ASN A 34 -1.71 34.53 19.28
N ILE A 35 -2.61 35.26 18.60
CA ILE A 35 -3.72 34.68 17.81
C ILE A 35 -3.25 34.52 16.36
N ILE A 36 -3.50 33.34 15.76
CA ILE A 36 -3.05 33.02 14.40
C ILE A 36 -4.21 33.26 13.44
N HIS A 37 -4.18 34.39 12.72
CA HIS A 37 -5.33 34.91 11.97
C HIS A 37 -5.45 34.44 10.51
N THR A 38 -4.53 33.64 9.98
CA THR A 38 -4.49 33.35 8.53
C THR A 38 -4.43 31.85 8.23
N GLU A 39 -5.36 31.37 7.39
CA GLU A 39 -5.41 30.00 6.84
C GLU A 39 -4.13 29.61 6.04
N GLY A 40 -3.28 30.59 5.70
CA GLY A 40 -1.97 30.40 5.07
C GLY A 40 -0.79 30.19 6.03
N MET A 41 -1.01 30.06 7.34
CA MET A 41 0.05 30.00 8.37
C MET A 41 0.29 28.60 8.98
N LYS A 42 0.04 27.53 8.22
CA LYS A 42 0.46 26.17 8.61
C LYS A 42 1.89 25.92 8.10
N THR A 43 2.89 26.47 8.78
CA THR A 43 4.31 26.32 8.39
C THR A 43 5.09 25.48 9.38
N ASN A 44 5.73 24.45 8.81
CA ASN A 44 7.03 23.87 9.14
C ASN A 44 7.11 23.03 10.43
N ILE A 45 7.12 21.71 10.23
CA ILE A 45 7.65 20.75 11.20
C ILE A 45 9.12 20.53 10.83
N ASN A 46 10.02 20.80 11.78
CA ASN A 46 11.43 20.45 11.65
C ASN A 46 11.66 19.12 12.40
N ILE A 47 11.59 18.00 11.67
CA ILE A 47 12.06 16.70 12.16
C ILE A 47 13.24 16.30 11.29
N GLY A 48 14.45 16.47 11.81
CA GLY A 48 15.68 15.89 11.25
C GLY A 48 15.89 16.13 9.75
N ASP A 49 16.14 17.38 9.37
CA ASP A 49 16.57 17.82 8.03
C ASP A 49 15.52 17.76 6.89
N ILE A 50 14.22 17.69 7.19
CA ILE A 50 13.16 17.72 6.15
C ILE A 50 12.08 18.75 6.50
N ASP A 51 11.95 19.79 5.65
CA ASP A 51 10.94 20.86 5.72
C ASP A 51 9.75 20.51 4.79
N VAL A 52 8.50 20.47 5.28
CA VAL A 52 7.32 20.18 4.44
C VAL A 52 6.15 21.17 4.68
N LYS A 53 5.43 21.55 3.60
CA LYS A 53 4.38 22.60 3.56
C LYS A 53 2.99 22.06 3.16
N ALA A 54 1.95 22.43 3.91
CA ALA A 54 0.59 21.87 4.07
C ALA A 54 -0.36 21.62 2.87
N LYS A 55 0.01 21.84 1.60
CA LYS A 55 -0.81 21.44 0.43
C LYS A 55 0.04 20.76 -0.66
N THR A 56 1.28 21.22 -0.74
CA THR A 56 2.48 20.49 -1.16
C THR A 56 2.86 19.32 -0.23
N ASP A 57 2.14 19.07 0.87
CA ASP A 57 2.57 18.16 1.96
C ASP A 57 2.25 16.70 1.63
N PHE A 58 0.98 16.38 1.35
CA PHE A 58 0.60 14.99 1.06
C PHE A 58 1.18 14.50 -0.27
N GLU A 59 1.24 15.35 -1.29
CA GLU A 59 1.88 14.99 -2.57
C GLU A 59 3.39 14.75 -2.39
N SER A 60 4.06 15.58 -1.57
CA SER A 60 5.47 15.38 -1.20
C SER A 60 5.68 14.15 -0.33
N MET A 61 4.78 13.87 0.62
CA MET A 61 4.80 12.66 1.44
C MET A 61 4.59 11.42 0.57
N ILE A 62 3.60 11.43 -0.32
CA ILE A 62 3.34 10.35 -1.29
C ILE A 62 4.58 10.14 -2.16
N SER A 63 5.15 11.22 -2.71
CA SER A 63 6.38 11.15 -3.51
C SER A 63 7.55 10.58 -2.71
N SER A 64 7.68 10.94 -1.43
CA SER A 64 8.71 10.41 -0.52
C SER A 64 8.50 8.92 -0.20
N VAL A 65 7.25 8.49 -0.05
CA VAL A 65 6.88 7.08 0.12
C VAL A 65 7.29 6.28 -1.12
N PHE A 66 6.89 6.73 -2.32
CA PHE A 66 7.25 6.03 -3.56
C PHE A 66 8.75 6.05 -3.85
N TYR A 67 9.44 7.14 -3.52
CA TYR A 67 10.90 7.19 -3.59
C TYR A 67 11.55 6.19 -2.63
N ALA A 68 11.05 6.07 -1.40
CA ALA A 68 11.52 5.07 -0.44
C ALA A 68 11.31 3.64 -0.95
N ILE A 69 10.17 3.35 -1.60
CA ILE A 69 9.91 2.07 -2.27
C ILE A 69 10.91 1.83 -3.41
N GLU A 70 11.19 2.84 -4.24
CA GLU A 70 12.11 2.74 -5.38
C GLU A 70 13.54 2.38 -4.94
N ILE A 71 14.03 3.00 -3.87
CA ILE A 71 15.33 2.66 -3.26
C ILE A 71 15.27 1.42 -2.36
N LYS A 72 14.12 0.74 -2.29
CA LYS A 72 13.86 -0.48 -1.51
C LYS A 72 13.99 -0.33 0.01
N ASP A 73 13.85 0.89 0.52
CA ASP A 73 13.75 1.18 1.95
C ASP A 73 12.29 1.05 2.41
N TYR A 74 11.80 -0.20 2.47
CA TYR A 74 10.40 -0.49 2.78
C TYR A 74 10.00 -0.13 4.20
N LYS A 75 10.97 -0.11 5.14
CA LYS A 75 10.71 0.33 6.51
C LYS A 75 10.40 1.83 6.54
N LYS A 76 11.25 2.64 5.90
CA LYS A 76 10.99 4.08 5.78
C LYS A 76 9.70 4.36 5.02
N ALA A 77 9.44 3.63 3.93
CA ALA A 77 8.21 3.79 3.16
C ALA A 77 6.95 3.50 4.01
N GLU A 78 7.00 2.49 4.87
CA GLU A 78 5.92 2.13 5.80
C GLU A 78 5.71 3.22 6.85
N ASP A 79 6.79 3.68 7.50
CA ASP A 79 6.74 4.74 8.51
C ASP A 79 6.14 6.03 7.93
N LEU A 80 6.57 6.42 6.71
CA LEU A 80 6.03 7.58 6.00
C LEU A 80 4.56 7.40 5.59
N SER A 81 4.17 6.19 5.16
CA SER A 81 2.78 5.88 4.81
C SER A 81 1.87 5.97 6.04
N LEU A 82 2.31 5.45 7.18
CA LEU A 82 1.58 5.54 8.43
C LEU A 82 1.45 7.00 8.89
N ALA A 83 2.53 7.77 8.85
CA ALA A 83 2.51 9.20 9.18
C ALA A 83 1.53 9.98 8.28
N ALA A 84 1.47 9.67 6.99
CA ALA A 84 0.51 10.28 6.06
C ALA A 84 -0.93 9.99 6.50
N ILE A 85 -1.25 8.72 6.80
CA ILE A 85 -2.59 8.31 7.25
C ILE A 85 -2.96 8.98 8.58
N MET A 86 -2.04 8.98 9.56
CA MET A 86 -2.26 9.62 10.86
C MET A 86 -2.46 11.13 10.75
N SER A 87 -1.86 11.75 9.74
CA SER A 87 -2.05 13.18 9.43
C SER A 87 -3.34 13.47 8.66
N GLY A 88 -4.17 12.46 8.39
CA GLY A 88 -5.44 12.58 7.69
C GLY A 88 -5.37 12.44 6.18
N CYS A 89 -4.27 11.95 5.61
CA CYS A 89 -4.16 11.69 4.17
C CYS A 89 -5.12 10.56 3.77
N ASN A 90 -6.16 10.91 3.00
CA ASN A 90 -7.11 9.96 2.42
C ASN A 90 -6.93 9.91 0.90
N ASN A 91 -5.82 9.36 0.44
CA ASN A 91 -5.46 9.24 -0.97
C ASN A 91 -5.18 7.78 -1.33
N TYR A 92 -5.76 7.29 -2.42
CA TYR A 92 -5.57 5.92 -2.89
C TYR A 92 -4.10 5.57 -3.14
N LEU A 93 -3.26 6.53 -3.52
CA LEU A 93 -1.83 6.33 -3.76
C LEU A 93 -1.08 5.83 -2.52
N ILE A 94 -1.50 6.24 -1.31
CA ILE A 94 -0.93 5.71 -0.07
C ILE A 94 -1.28 4.23 0.11
N TYR A 95 -2.52 3.84 -0.24
CA TYR A 95 -2.93 2.44 -0.16
C TYR A 95 -2.30 1.57 -1.26
N ILE A 96 -2.02 2.14 -2.45
CA ILE A 96 -1.18 1.48 -3.47
C ILE A 96 0.21 1.22 -2.90
N ALA A 97 0.85 2.24 -2.32
CA ALA A 97 2.18 2.12 -1.73
C ALA A 97 2.21 1.08 -0.59
N LYS A 98 1.21 1.09 0.29
CA LYS A 98 1.10 0.09 1.36
C LYS A 98 0.92 -1.32 0.82
N ALA A 99 0.07 -1.55 -0.17
CA ALA A 99 -0.06 -2.86 -0.81
C ALA A 99 1.27 -3.34 -1.43
N MET A 100 2.06 -2.43 -2.03
CA MET A 100 3.40 -2.75 -2.54
C MET A 100 4.37 -3.13 -1.41
N ILE A 101 4.31 -2.45 -0.26
CA ILE A 101 5.12 -2.77 0.93
C ILE A 101 4.70 -4.13 1.51
N ASP A 102 3.40 -4.38 1.63
CA ASP A 102 2.86 -5.63 2.20
C ASP A 102 3.25 -6.84 1.33
N LEU A 103 3.26 -6.69 0.00
CA LEU A 103 3.79 -7.68 -0.92
C LEU A 103 5.30 -7.95 -0.73
N GLN A 104 6.08 -6.95 -0.33
CA GLN A 104 7.52 -7.11 -0.04
C GLN A 104 7.77 -7.75 1.32
N LYS A 105 6.86 -7.54 2.28
CA LYS A 105 6.93 -8.11 3.63
C LYS A 105 6.22 -9.46 3.75
N ASP A 106 5.53 -9.90 2.70
CA ASP A 106 4.65 -11.09 2.69
C ASP A 106 3.54 -11.02 3.75
N ASP A 107 3.06 -9.81 4.05
CA ASP A 107 1.95 -9.57 4.99
C ASP A 107 0.60 -9.63 4.26
N ASN A 108 0.07 -10.84 4.16
CA ASN A 108 -1.18 -11.09 3.45
C ASN A 108 -2.41 -10.44 4.12
N ALA A 109 -2.41 -10.28 5.45
CA ALA A 109 -3.55 -9.70 6.16
C ALA A 109 -3.63 -8.19 5.90
N ALA A 110 -2.49 -7.49 5.99
CA ALA A 110 -2.39 -6.08 5.66
C ALA A 110 -2.69 -5.83 4.17
N LEU A 111 -2.12 -6.65 3.28
CA LEU A 111 -2.33 -6.54 1.84
C LEU A 111 -3.81 -6.52 1.47
N PHE A 112 -4.61 -7.48 1.94
CA PHE A 112 -6.03 -7.54 1.58
C PHE A 112 -6.88 -6.49 2.30
N ALA A 113 -6.43 -5.96 3.43
CA ALA A 113 -7.08 -4.81 4.07
C ALA A 113 -6.89 -3.52 3.25
N ASP A 114 -5.68 -3.28 2.74
CA ASP A 114 -5.38 -2.13 1.89
C ASP A 114 -6.00 -2.27 0.49
N MET A 115 -6.04 -3.48 -0.07
CA MET A 115 -6.79 -3.78 -1.30
C MET A 115 -8.29 -3.49 -1.13
N ALA A 116 -8.89 -3.78 0.02
CA ALA A 116 -10.29 -3.44 0.29
C ALA A 116 -10.53 -1.92 0.31
N LYS A 117 -9.56 -1.14 0.81
CA LYS A 117 -9.60 0.33 0.74
C LYS A 117 -9.52 0.82 -0.71
N LEU A 118 -8.62 0.27 -1.52
CA LEU A 118 -8.49 0.60 -2.94
C LEU A 118 -9.80 0.33 -3.71
N ARG A 119 -10.42 -0.83 -3.49
CA ARG A 119 -11.72 -1.13 -4.10
C ARG A 119 -12.81 -0.15 -3.66
N ALA A 120 -12.81 0.29 -2.40
CA ALA A 120 -13.76 1.29 -1.94
C ALA A 120 -13.57 2.65 -2.64
N PHE A 121 -12.33 3.08 -2.89
CA PHE A 121 -12.07 4.27 -3.71
C PHE A 121 -12.60 4.11 -5.13
N GLU A 122 -12.35 2.96 -5.76
CA GLU A 122 -12.80 2.69 -7.12
C GLU A 122 -14.33 2.66 -7.25
N GLN A 123 -15.02 2.12 -6.24
CA GLN A 123 -16.49 2.14 -6.19
C GLN A 123 -17.07 3.55 -5.99
N GLN A 124 -16.37 4.41 -5.24
CA GLN A 124 -16.79 5.80 -5.04
C GLN A 124 -16.61 6.65 -6.29
N ASP A 125 -15.57 6.39 -7.08
CA ASP A 125 -15.24 7.15 -8.29
C ASP A 125 -14.88 6.21 -9.46
N SER A 126 -15.90 5.52 -9.98
CA SER A 126 -15.75 4.52 -11.06
C SER A 126 -15.19 5.04 -12.38
N ASN A 127 -15.09 6.37 -12.57
CA ASN A 127 -14.53 6.98 -13.78
C ASN A 127 -13.10 7.50 -13.57
N ASN A 128 -12.49 7.23 -12.41
CA ASN A 128 -11.15 7.68 -12.08
C ASN A 128 -10.08 6.86 -12.80
N ARG A 129 -9.71 7.34 -13.99
CA ARG A 129 -8.70 6.68 -14.82
C ARG A 129 -7.34 6.55 -14.14
N GLU A 130 -6.94 7.55 -13.36
CA GLU A 130 -5.64 7.52 -12.66
C GLU A 130 -5.59 6.44 -11.58
N LEU A 131 -6.70 6.25 -10.85
CA LEU A 131 -6.86 5.16 -9.89
C LEU A 131 -6.85 3.80 -10.58
N SER A 132 -7.64 3.60 -11.64
CA SER A 132 -7.66 2.34 -12.39
C SER A 132 -6.29 2.00 -12.97
N ASP A 133 -5.57 2.99 -13.52
CA ASP A 133 -4.20 2.82 -14.01
C ASP A 133 -3.22 2.45 -12.88
N ALA A 134 -3.38 3.05 -11.68
CA ALA A 134 -2.57 2.71 -10.52
C ALA A 134 -2.84 1.30 -9.99
N ILE A 135 -4.12 0.88 -9.94
CA ILE A 135 -4.52 -0.49 -9.55
C ILE A 135 -3.98 -1.51 -10.56
N SER A 136 -4.09 -1.23 -11.87
CA SER A 136 -3.54 -2.11 -12.90
C SER A 136 -2.02 -2.25 -12.77
N LYS A 137 -1.29 -1.15 -12.51
CA LYS A 137 0.16 -1.21 -12.21
C LYS A 137 0.45 -2.05 -10.96
N LEU A 138 -0.37 -1.94 -9.91
CA LEU A 138 -0.24 -2.76 -8.70
C LEU A 138 -0.44 -4.25 -9.00
N MET A 139 -1.38 -4.63 -9.88
CA MET A 139 -1.60 -6.04 -10.26
C MET A 139 -0.34 -6.69 -10.88
N HIS A 140 0.49 -5.90 -11.55
CA HIS A 140 1.76 -6.33 -12.12
C HIS A 140 2.95 -6.17 -11.17
N TYR A 141 2.77 -5.54 -10.00
CA TYR A 141 3.85 -5.32 -9.06
C TYR A 141 4.34 -6.64 -8.45
N ARG A 142 5.67 -6.79 -8.42
CA ARG A 142 6.36 -8.00 -7.98
C ARG A 142 6.97 -7.78 -6.61
N GLY A 143 6.34 -8.38 -5.61
CA GLY A 143 6.76 -8.39 -4.21
C GLY A 143 7.97 -9.27 -3.93
N CYS A 144 8.06 -9.76 -2.70
CA CYS A 144 9.10 -10.68 -2.27
C CYS A 144 9.08 -11.95 -3.14
N ASN A 145 10.26 -12.40 -3.59
CA ASN A 145 10.43 -13.52 -4.53
C ASN A 145 9.63 -13.38 -5.85
N GLY A 146 9.24 -12.16 -6.21
CA GLY A 146 8.48 -11.89 -7.42
C GLY A 146 6.99 -12.24 -7.36
N VAL A 147 6.47 -12.54 -6.17
CA VAL A 147 5.05 -12.87 -5.89
C VAL A 147 4.17 -11.64 -6.13
N THR A 148 2.98 -11.86 -6.69
CA THR A 148 2.00 -10.79 -6.97
C THR A 148 0.74 -10.95 -6.13
N VAL A 149 -0.16 -9.96 -6.17
CA VAL A 149 -1.46 -10.04 -5.48
C VAL A 149 -2.24 -11.29 -5.90
N LEU A 150 -2.25 -11.64 -7.19
CA LEU A 150 -2.94 -12.82 -7.69
C LEU A 150 -2.38 -14.14 -7.12
N HIS A 151 -1.06 -14.24 -6.94
CA HIS A 151 -0.44 -15.41 -6.31
C HIS A 151 -0.94 -15.58 -4.87
N ASN A 152 -0.92 -14.50 -4.08
CA ASN A 152 -1.38 -14.51 -2.70
C ASN A 152 -2.88 -14.79 -2.59
N ALA A 153 -3.71 -14.15 -3.43
CA ALA A 153 -5.15 -14.37 -3.46
C ALA A 153 -5.49 -15.84 -3.77
N THR A 154 -4.73 -16.43 -4.70
CA THR A 154 -4.93 -17.82 -5.10
C THR A 154 -4.45 -18.80 -4.02
N PHE A 155 -3.28 -18.57 -3.42
CA PHE A 155 -2.74 -19.40 -2.33
C PHE A 155 -3.66 -19.43 -1.11
N HIS A 156 -4.29 -18.29 -0.79
CA HIS A 156 -5.25 -18.18 0.32
C HIS A 156 -6.69 -18.49 -0.06
N GLU A 157 -6.93 -18.98 -1.29
CA GLU A 157 -8.26 -19.41 -1.77
C GLU A 157 -9.33 -18.30 -1.68
N LEU A 158 -8.94 -17.06 -2.01
CA LEU A 158 -9.76 -15.86 -1.96
C LEU A 158 -10.36 -15.54 -3.34
N MET A 159 -11.39 -16.28 -3.73
CA MET A 159 -12.01 -16.21 -5.07
C MET A 159 -12.40 -14.78 -5.51
N GLU A 160 -12.92 -13.98 -4.58
CA GLU A 160 -13.28 -12.58 -4.84
C GLU A 160 -12.06 -11.74 -5.26
N TRP A 161 -10.93 -11.91 -4.59
CA TRP A 161 -9.68 -11.22 -4.93
C TRP A 161 -9.02 -11.80 -6.18
N VAL A 162 -9.16 -13.11 -6.43
CA VAL A 162 -8.73 -13.73 -7.70
C VAL A 162 -9.46 -13.07 -8.87
N THR A 163 -10.79 -12.96 -8.79
CA THR A 163 -11.63 -12.33 -9.82
C THR A 163 -11.19 -10.90 -10.06
N TYR A 164 -11.12 -10.11 -8.98
CA TYR A 164 -10.69 -8.71 -9.02
C TYR A 164 -9.30 -8.55 -9.67
N CYS A 165 -8.33 -9.38 -9.30
CA CYS A 165 -6.98 -9.32 -9.87
C CYS A 165 -6.98 -9.57 -11.38
N VAL A 166 -7.74 -10.57 -11.85
CA VAL A 166 -7.82 -10.94 -13.27
C VAL A 166 -8.53 -9.86 -14.09
N GLU A 167 -9.63 -9.31 -13.59
CA GLU A 167 -10.36 -8.21 -14.23
C GLU A 167 -9.49 -6.95 -14.39
N HIS A 168 -8.54 -6.73 -13.48
CA HIS A 168 -7.58 -5.62 -13.51
C HIS A 168 -6.27 -5.96 -14.26
N GLY A 169 -6.25 -7.06 -15.01
CA GLY A 169 -5.17 -7.38 -15.95
C GLY A 169 -4.01 -8.20 -15.38
N SER A 170 -4.16 -8.82 -14.20
CA SER A 170 -3.12 -9.71 -13.67
C SER A 170 -2.74 -10.81 -14.66
N ASP A 171 -1.43 -11.05 -14.81
CA ASP A 171 -0.93 -12.16 -15.61
C ASP A 171 -1.15 -13.50 -14.89
N VAL A 172 -2.13 -14.25 -15.38
CA VAL A 172 -2.54 -15.57 -14.84
C VAL A 172 -1.51 -16.68 -15.05
N ASN A 173 -0.47 -16.44 -15.86
CA ASN A 173 0.63 -17.36 -16.13
C ASN A 173 1.97 -16.88 -15.55
N LEU A 174 2.00 -15.77 -14.81
CA LEU A 174 3.22 -15.22 -14.27
C LEU A 174 3.88 -16.22 -13.32
N HIS A 175 5.18 -16.44 -13.47
CA HIS A 175 5.92 -17.32 -12.57
C HIS A 175 6.59 -16.49 -11.46
N ALA A 176 6.49 -16.97 -10.22
CA ALA A 176 7.04 -16.34 -9.03
C ALA A 176 7.52 -17.37 -8.00
N GLY A 177 8.18 -16.90 -6.96
CA GLY A 177 8.67 -17.72 -5.86
C GLY A 177 9.91 -18.55 -6.23
N MET A 178 10.58 -19.10 -5.20
CA MET A 178 11.74 -19.98 -5.39
C MET A 178 11.40 -21.26 -6.16
N ASN A 179 10.14 -21.69 -6.13
CA ASN A 179 9.65 -22.89 -6.79
C ASN A 179 9.13 -22.63 -8.22
N ASN A 180 9.30 -21.41 -8.75
CA ASN A 180 8.85 -21.02 -10.09
C ASN A 180 7.37 -21.37 -10.35
N VAL A 181 6.51 -20.93 -9.43
CA VAL A 181 5.08 -21.28 -9.41
C VAL A 181 4.24 -20.25 -10.15
N THR A 182 3.18 -20.70 -10.80
CA THR A 182 2.12 -19.85 -11.34
C THR A 182 1.01 -19.65 -10.29
N PRO A 183 0.05 -18.73 -10.53
CA PRO A 183 -1.16 -18.65 -9.73
C PRO A 183 -1.88 -19.99 -9.61
N ILE A 184 -1.97 -20.82 -10.64
CA ILE A 184 -2.56 -22.17 -10.50
C ILE A 184 -1.69 -23.07 -9.62
N SER A 185 -0.38 -23.14 -9.88
CA SER A 185 0.45 -24.14 -9.20
C SER A 185 0.71 -23.81 -7.72
N ILE A 186 0.58 -22.54 -7.31
CA ILE A 186 0.82 -22.12 -5.92
C ILE A 186 -0.18 -22.75 -4.94
N MET A 187 -1.42 -23.06 -5.38
CA MET A 187 -2.42 -23.77 -4.56
C MET A 187 -1.99 -25.19 -4.17
N PHE A 188 -0.96 -25.72 -4.82
CA PHE A 188 -0.48 -27.08 -4.64
C PHE A 188 0.90 -27.14 -3.98
N VAL A 189 1.46 -26.00 -3.56
CA VAL A 189 2.74 -25.98 -2.86
C VAL A 189 2.52 -26.40 -1.40
N PRO A 190 3.24 -27.41 -0.89
CA PRO A 190 3.15 -27.79 0.52
C PRO A 190 3.65 -26.65 1.42
N VAL A 191 2.83 -26.22 2.38
CA VAL A 191 3.18 -25.12 3.30
C VAL A 191 4.23 -25.56 4.35
N SER A 192 4.50 -26.86 4.49
CA SER A 192 5.63 -27.42 5.24
C SER A 192 5.81 -28.91 4.91
N LYS A 193 7.00 -29.49 5.23
CA LYS A 193 7.25 -30.95 5.19
C LYS A 193 6.32 -31.76 6.12
N SER A 194 5.65 -31.12 7.07
CA SER A 194 4.63 -31.74 7.94
C SER A 194 3.21 -31.66 7.39
N SER A 195 2.99 -30.90 6.31
CA SER A 195 1.66 -30.66 5.72
C SER A 195 1.37 -31.52 4.50
N SER A 196 2.40 -32.01 3.78
CA SER A 196 2.20 -32.97 2.69
C SER A 196 1.68 -34.29 3.25
N ARG A 197 0.65 -34.86 2.62
CA ARG A 197 0.29 -36.26 2.88
C ARG A 197 1.50 -37.14 2.56
N LEU A 198 1.63 -38.27 3.26
CA LEU A 198 2.75 -39.20 3.13
C LEU A 198 2.96 -39.72 1.68
N ASP A 199 1.95 -39.56 0.83
CA ASP A 199 1.95 -39.90 -0.60
C ASP A 199 2.49 -38.78 -1.52
N GLY A 200 2.94 -37.66 -0.96
CA GLY A 200 3.42 -36.50 -1.72
C GLY A 200 2.30 -35.67 -2.35
N THR A 201 1.03 -35.94 -2.04
CA THR A 201 -0.08 -35.12 -2.54
C THR A 201 -0.11 -33.76 -1.85
N PRO A 202 -0.32 -32.66 -2.60
CA PRO A 202 -0.49 -31.32 -2.06
C PRO A 202 -1.60 -31.24 -1.01
N PHE A 203 -1.35 -30.50 0.07
CA PHE A 203 -2.38 -30.20 1.06
C PHE A 203 -3.30 -29.09 0.53
N ILE A 204 -4.53 -29.47 0.15
CA ILE A 204 -5.56 -28.54 -0.30
C ILE A 204 -6.48 -28.22 0.89
N ARG A 205 -6.56 -26.95 1.29
CA ARG A 205 -7.38 -26.51 2.44
C ARG A 205 -8.87 -26.59 2.11
N ASN A 206 -9.26 -26.12 0.92
CA ASN A 206 -10.64 -26.22 0.43
C ASN A 206 -10.69 -26.70 -1.03
N LYS A 207 -11.00 -27.99 -1.21
CA LYS A 207 -11.05 -28.63 -2.54
C LYS A 207 -12.09 -28.01 -3.48
N ALA A 208 -13.21 -27.49 -2.95
CA ALA A 208 -14.23 -26.87 -3.78
C ALA A 208 -13.74 -25.52 -4.32
N LYS A 209 -13.21 -24.66 -3.44
CA LYS A 209 -12.65 -23.36 -3.83
C LYS A 209 -11.46 -23.48 -4.79
N VAL A 210 -10.54 -24.43 -4.54
CA VAL A 210 -9.40 -24.65 -5.46
C VAL A 210 -9.88 -25.06 -6.85
N LYS A 211 -10.91 -25.92 -6.96
CA LYS A 211 -11.49 -26.28 -8.26
C LYS A 211 -12.12 -25.08 -8.96
N GLU A 212 -12.83 -24.25 -8.21
CA GLU A 212 -13.47 -23.03 -8.71
C GLU A 212 -12.43 -22.04 -9.24
N ILE A 213 -11.46 -21.66 -8.40
CA ILE A 213 -10.37 -20.74 -8.78
C ILE A 213 -9.58 -21.28 -9.97
N ARG A 214 -9.21 -22.58 -9.95
CA ARG A 214 -8.50 -23.21 -11.08
C ARG A 214 -9.29 -23.11 -12.38
N ARG A 215 -10.60 -23.40 -12.34
CA ARG A 215 -11.45 -23.29 -13.53
C ARG A 215 -11.51 -21.85 -14.02
N TYR A 216 -11.77 -20.91 -13.13
CA TYR A 216 -11.82 -19.48 -13.47
C TYR A 216 -10.52 -19.00 -14.12
N LEU A 217 -9.36 -19.35 -13.55
CA LEU A 217 -8.07 -18.98 -14.13
C LEU A 217 -7.84 -19.61 -15.52
N MET A 218 -8.21 -20.89 -15.71
CA MET A 218 -8.11 -21.55 -17.02
C MET A 218 -9.03 -20.90 -18.06
N ASP A 219 -10.24 -20.50 -17.67
CA ASP A 219 -11.18 -19.77 -18.54
C ASP A 219 -10.61 -18.41 -18.97
N HIS A 220 -9.66 -17.85 -18.20
CA HIS A 220 -8.92 -16.61 -18.50
C HIS A 220 -7.53 -16.87 -19.09
N GLY A 221 -7.27 -18.07 -19.61
CA GLY A 221 -6.05 -18.38 -20.36
C GLY A 221 -4.87 -18.86 -19.51
N ALA A 222 -5.09 -19.19 -18.23
CA ALA A 222 -4.06 -19.83 -17.43
C ALA A 222 -3.76 -21.23 -17.97
N SER A 223 -2.48 -21.49 -18.22
CA SER A 223 -2.00 -22.80 -18.61
C SER A 223 -1.86 -23.68 -17.37
N ASP A 224 -2.55 -24.81 -17.40
CA ASP A 224 -2.53 -25.76 -16.31
C ASP A 224 -1.65 -26.96 -16.68
N ARG A 225 -0.37 -26.84 -16.34
CA ARG A 225 0.59 -27.93 -16.48
C ARG A 225 0.58 -28.87 -15.26
N PHE A 226 -0.22 -28.56 -14.25
CA PHE A 226 -0.30 -29.34 -13.02
C PHE A 226 -1.39 -30.41 -13.17
N ARG A 227 -0.96 -31.61 -13.55
CA ARG A 227 -1.85 -32.78 -13.58
C ARG A 227 -2.13 -33.21 -12.14
N LEU A 228 -3.35 -32.94 -11.66
CA LEU A 228 -3.89 -33.70 -10.54
C LEU A 228 -3.94 -35.16 -11.01
N GLY A 229 -3.09 -36.02 -10.45
CA GLY A 229 -3.27 -37.45 -10.57
C GLY A 229 -4.64 -37.78 -9.99
N TYR A 230 -5.60 -38.09 -10.86
CA TYR A 230 -6.88 -38.69 -10.49
C TYR A 230 -6.72 -40.20 -10.52
#